data_AF-I4VKL3-F1
#
_entry.id   AF-I4VKL3-F1
#
_cell.length_a   1.000
_cell.length_b   1.000
_cell.length_c   1.000
_cell.angle_alpha   90.00
_cell.angle_beta   90.00
_cell.angle_gamma   90.00
#
_symmetry.space_group_name_H-M   'P 1'
#
loop_
_entity.id
_entity.type
_entity.pdbx_description
1 polymer ?
#
loop_
_entity_poly.entity_id
_entity_poly.type
_entity_poly.pdbx_seq_one_letter_code
_entity_poly.pdbx_strand_id
1 'polypeptide(L)'
;MPTDVYLSGHRYEVFDYEADSSGFHGTAYIDRETNEIIVAYRGTDPDFKHHPLTAARDIGADYTMVRDRLNPQEKAARDFTARVIDTAKANGISLDHVTLVGHSLGGALVEIESSKFNLPGITFNSYGAVDLGYGLPEGGDRVTNYVMAGDPVSAASHHHGQMVALASDQDVERLRGARYLDAPADGIAPNPLLAMSLGDHSITWFIGPNSVLKPENMAQAMRNYAQSKPAIDHFRGDVYDSRAELALALNITEHLNLEST
;
A
#
# COMPACT_ATOMS: atom_id res chain seq x y z
N MET A 1 15.42 26.53 -7.93
CA MET A 1 16.60 25.72 -8.32
C MET A 1 16.13 24.27 -8.34
N PRO A 2 16.46 23.48 -9.36
CA PRO A 2 16.26 22.04 -9.28
C PRO A 2 16.97 21.52 -8.02
N THR A 3 16.29 20.65 -7.28
CA THR A 3 16.87 20.05 -6.08
C THR A 3 17.36 18.67 -6.46
N ASP A 4 18.67 18.47 -6.42
CA ASP A 4 19.27 17.15 -6.61
C ASP A 4 19.08 16.32 -5.34
N VAL A 5 18.63 15.08 -5.51
CA VAL A 5 18.50 14.08 -4.45
C VAL A 5 19.20 12.79 -4.87
N TYR A 6 19.68 12.02 -3.90
CA TYR A 6 20.31 10.73 -4.16
C TYR A 6 19.39 9.60 -3.68
N LEU A 7 18.97 8.75 -4.61
CA LEU A 7 18.17 7.56 -4.33
C LEU A 7 19.05 6.34 -4.62
N SER A 8 19.33 5.54 -3.59
CA SER A 8 20.22 4.35 -3.70
C SER A 8 21.59 4.63 -4.35
N GLY A 9 22.13 5.84 -4.16
CA GLY A 9 23.41 6.27 -4.75
C GLY A 9 23.31 6.83 -6.18
N HIS A 10 22.13 6.80 -6.80
CA HIS A 10 21.86 7.41 -8.10
C HIS A 10 21.32 8.83 -7.92
N ARG A 11 21.75 9.75 -8.80
CA ARG A 11 21.36 11.16 -8.73
C ARG A 11 20.06 11.40 -9.50
N TYR A 12 19.08 11.96 -8.82
CA TYR A 12 17.81 12.38 -9.40
C TYR A 12 17.63 13.89 -9.21
N GLU A 13 17.03 14.52 -10.21
CA GLU A 13 16.57 15.91 -10.14
C GLU A 13 15.07 15.91 -9.79
N VAL A 14 14.67 16.67 -8.77
CA VAL A 14 13.25 17.00 -8.56
C VAL A 14 12.85 18.09 -9.55
N PHE A 15 11.97 17.75 -10.50
CA PHE A 15 11.55 18.68 -11.57
C PHE A 15 10.11 19.15 -11.46
N ASP A 16 9.23 18.44 -10.72
CA ASP A 16 7.90 18.93 -10.34
C ASP A 16 7.54 18.46 -8.92
N TYR A 17 6.74 19.26 -8.24
CA TYR A 17 6.25 19.00 -6.88
C TYR A 17 4.90 19.67 -6.71
N GLU A 18 3.95 18.95 -6.09
CA GLU A 18 2.65 19.49 -5.74
C GLU A 18 2.27 19.11 -4.31
N ALA A 19 1.77 20.08 -3.57
CA ALA A 19 1.11 19.88 -2.30
C ALA A 19 -0.03 20.89 -2.18
N ASP A 20 -1.21 20.42 -1.82
CA ASP A 20 -2.40 21.27 -1.78
C ASP A 20 -3.23 21.05 -0.50
N SER A 21 -4.32 21.82 -0.39
CA SER A 21 -5.24 21.76 0.75
C SER A 21 -6.11 20.50 0.78
N SER A 22 -6.11 19.66 -0.26
CA SER A 22 -6.81 18.38 -0.25
C SER A 22 -6.07 17.31 0.56
N GLY A 23 -4.79 17.56 0.87
CA GLY A 23 -3.88 16.58 1.49
C GLY A 23 -2.97 15.88 0.49
N PHE A 24 -3.21 16.06 -0.82
CA PHE A 24 -2.38 15.49 -1.88
C PHE A 24 -0.97 16.02 -1.80
N HIS A 25 0.01 15.12 -1.92
CA HIS A 25 1.42 15.44 -2.06
C HIS A 25 2.04 14.53 -3.13
N GLY A 26 2.64 15.13 -4.16
CA GLY A 26 3.30 14.45 -5.25
C GLY A 26 4.69 15.03 -5.51
N THR A 27 5.67 14.17 -5.80
CA THR A 27 7.01 14.60 -6.24
C THR A 27 7.42 13.83 -7.47
N ALA A 28 7.92 14.53 -8.48
CA ALA A 28 8.43 13.94 -9.71
C ALA A 28 9.96 14.09 -9.77
N TYR A 29 10.62 12.96 -9.91
CA TYR A 29 12.07 12.83 -9.99
C TYR A 29 12.46 12.39 -11.40
N ILE A 30 13.59 12.86 -11.90
CA ILE A 30 14.18 12.39 -13.15
C ILE A 30 15.66 12.07 -12.97
N ASP A 31 16.07 10.89 -13.42
CA ASP A 31 17.48 10.60 -13.68
C ASP A 31 17.82 11.09 -15.09
N ARG A 32 18.72 12.06 -15.20
CA ARG A 32 19.09 12.68 -16.48
C ARG A 32 20.04 11.82 -17.32
N GLU A 33 20.61 10.77 -16.75
CA GLU A 33 21.47 9.83 -17.45
C GLU A 33 20.64 8.73 -18.12
N THR A 34 19.62 8.22 -17.43
CA THR A 34 18.76 7.13 -17.93
C THR A 34 17.43 7.61 -18.53
N ASN A 35 17.03 8.86 -18.25
CA ASN A 35 15.70 9.42 -18.49
C ASN A 35 14.57 8.67 -17.76
N GLU A 36 14.88 7.95 -16.68
CA GLU A 36 13.87 7.35 -15.81
C GLU A 36 13.19 8.43 -14.98
N ILE A 37 11.86 8.39 -14.95
CA ILE A 37 11.02 9.31 -14.19
C ILE A 37 10.28 8.51 -13.11
N ILE A 38 10.42 8.96 -11.87
CA ILE A 38 9.67 8.41 -10.73
C ILE A 38 8.68 9.47 -10.25
N VAL A 39 7.41 9.11 -10.17
CA VAL A 39 6.35 9.98 -9.67
C VAL A 39 5.83 9.38 -8.37
N ALA A 40 6.20 9.99 -7.24
CA ALA A 40 5.83 9.49 -5.92
C ALA A 40 4.61 10.23 -5.37
N TYR A 41 3.56 9.50 -5.00
CA TYR A 41 2.44 10.03 -4.23
C TYR A 41 2.59 9.66 -2.76
N ARG A 42 2.44 10.65 -1.89
CA ARG A 42 2.42 10.43 -0.45
C ARG A 42 1.09 9.80 -0.03
N GLY A 43 1.14 8.91 0.96
CA GLY A 43 -0.04 8.54 1.73
C GLY A 43 -0.54 9.68 2.63
N THR A 44 -1.60 9.40 3.38
CA THR A 44 -2.17 10.34 4.37
C THR A 44 -1.13 10.74 5.42
N ASP A 45 -0.88 12.04 5.58
CA ASP A 45 -0.09 12.58 6.70
C ASP A 45 -0.83 13.79 7.29
N PRO A 46 -1.57 13.57 8.38
CA PRO A 46 -1.51 14.57 9.46
C PRO A 46 -1.34 13.99 10.87
N ASP A 47 -1.31 12.67 11.08
CA ASP A 47 -1.22 12.10 12.44
C ASP A 47 -0.52 10.73 12.56
N PHE A 48 0.09 10.20 11.49
CA PHE A 48 0.83 8.93 11.56
C PHE A 48 2.04 8.98 12.51
N LYS A 49 2.55 10.19 12.80
CA LYS A 49 3.64 10.40 13.77
C LYS A 49 3.21 10.30 15.24
N HIS A 50 1.93 10.51 15.54
CA HIS A 50 1.41 10.50 16.91
C HIS A 50 0.46 9.33 17.17
N HIS A 51 -0.29 8.86 16.16
CA HIS A 51 -1.28 7.77 16.27
C HIS A 51 -1.29 6.84 15.04
N PRO A 52 -0.17 6.17 14.69
CA PRO A 52 -0.09 5.27 13.52
C PRO A 52 -1.10 4.11 13.58
N LEU A 53 -1.42 3.65 14.79
CA LEU A 53 -2.42 2.60 15.02
C LEU A 53 -3.83 3.08 14.68
N THR A 54 -4.21 4.29 15.08
CA THR A 54 -5.54 4.87 14.80
C THR A 54 -5.72 5.15 13.31
N ALA A 55 -4.68 5.69 12.65
CA ALA A 55 -4.73 5.99 11.22
C ALA A 55 -4.88 4.74 10.34
N ALA A 56 -4.18 3.64 10.64
CA ALA A 56 -4.32 2.39 9.90
C ALA A 56 -5.71 1.74 10.07
N ARG A 57 -6.31 1.83 11.26
CA ARG A 57 -7.68 1.34 11.54
C ARG A 57 -8.72 2.10 10.75
N ASP A 58 -8.64 3.43 10.81
CA ASP A 58 -9.58 4.33 10.15
C ASP A 58 -9.53 4.22 8.62
N ILE A 59 -8.40 3.81 8.06
CA ILE A 59 -8.25 3.55 6.62
C ILE A 59 -8.75 2.14 6.27
N GLY A 60 -8.61 1.13 7.14
CA GLY A 60 -9.05 -0.23 6.86
C GLY A 60 -10.58 -0.48 6.97
N ALA A 61 -11.32 0.39 7.66
CA ALA A 61 -12.67 0.08 8.14
C ALA A 61 -13.83 0.14 7.11
N ASP A 62 -13.82 1.14 6.21
CA ASP A 62 -14.95 1.43 5.31
C ASP A 62 -14.49 2.05 3.99
N TYR A 63 -14.92 1.45 2.86
CA TYR A 63 -14.67 1.97 1.51
C TYR A 63 -15.13 3.40 1.34
N THR A 64 -16.27 3.78 1.94
CA THR A 64 -16.83 5.12 1.83
C THR A 64 -15.87 6.13 2.46
N MET A 65 -15.33 5.84 3.63
CA MET A 65 -14.36 6.70 4.31
C MET A 65 -13.06 6.84 3.52
N VAL A 66 -12.54 5.75 2.95
CA VAL A 66 -11.32 5.79 2.12
C VAL A 66 -11.55 6.58 0.85
N ARG A 67 -12.66 6.31 0.16
CA ARG A 67 -13.06 7.04 -1.04
C ARG A 67 -13.25 8.53 -0.75
N ASP A 68 -13.89 8.88 0.35
CA ASP A 68 -14.11 10.28 0.74
C ASP A 68 -12.79 11.01 1.06
N ARG A 69 -11.76 10.28 1.52
CA ARG A 69 -10.39 10.83 1.67
C ARG A 69 -9.63 10.93 0.34
N LEU A 70 -9.88 10.03 -0.61
CA LEU A 70 -9.26 10.06 -1.94
C LEU A 70 -9.89 11.08 -2.88
N ASN A 71 -11.22 11.24 -2.82
CA ASN A 71 -11.98 12.10 -3.72
C ASN A 71 -11.41 13.53 -3.82
N PRO A 72 -11.04 14.20 -2.71
CA PRO A 72 -10.40 15.51 -2.77
C PRO A 72 -9.03 15.50 -3.46
N GLN A 73 -8.27 14.41 -3.35
CA GLN A 73 -6.87 14.28 -3.82
C GLN A 73 -6.77 13.77 -5.27
N GLU A 74 -7.77 13.03 -5.75
CA GLU A 74 -7.77 12.36 -7.06
C GLU A 74 -7.54 13.35 -8.21
N LYS A 75 -8.24 14.49 -8.19
CA LYS A 75 -8.06 15.50 -9.22
C LYS A 75 -6.64 16.08 -9.22
N ALA A 76 -6.06 16.33 -8.04
CA ALA A 76 -4.71 16.85 -7.91
C ALA A 76 -3.67 15.82 -8.40
N ALA A 77 -3.81 14.55 -8.03
CA ALA A 77 -2.98 13.46 -8.52
C ALA A 77 -3.03 13.34 -10.04
N ARG A 78 -4.23 13.40 -10.62
CA ARG A 78 -4.44 13.36 -12.06
C ARG A 78 -3.79 14.53 -12.79
N ASP A 79 -4.01 15.75 -12.30
CA ASP A 79 -3.43 16.96 -12.91
C ASP A 79 -1.90 16.95 -12.80
N PHE A 80 -1.36 16.54 -11.66
CA PHE A 80 0.08 16.36 -11.45
C PHE A 80 0.68 15.35 -12.43
N THR A 81 0.04 14.20 -12.59
CA THR A 81 0.49 13.13 -13.49
C THR A 81 0.45 13.56 -14.94
N ALA A 82 -0.60 14.28 -15.35
CA ALA A 82 -0.70 14.84 -16.69
C ALA A 82 0.47 15.80 -16.99
N ARG A 83 0.85 16.67 -16.05
CA ARG A 83 2.01 17.57 -16.22
C ARG A 83 3.33 16.82 -16.36
N VAL A 84 3.53 15.75 -15.58
CA VAL A 84 4.71 14.89 -15.72
C VAL A 84 4.73 14.21 -17.10
N ILE A 85 3.61 13.68 -17.56
CA ILE A 85 3.47 13.08 -18.90
C ILE A 85 3.79 14.10 -20.00
N ASP A 86 3.26 15.32 -19.89
CA ASP A 86 3.52 16.38 -20.86
C ASP A 86 5.00 16.78 -20.88
N THR A 87 5.63 16.83 -19.70
CA THR A 87 7.07 17.06 -19.58
C THR A 87 7.87 15.93 -20.22
N ALA A 88 7.52 14.66 -19.97
CA ALA A 88 8.18 13.51 -20.58
C ALA A 88 8.09 13.57 -22.11
N LYS A 89 6.88 13.81 -22.65
CA LYS A 89 6.64 13.94 -24.10
C LYS A 89 7.42 15.10 -24.72
N ALA A 90 7.44 16.26 -24.08
CA ALA A 90 8.18 17.42 -24.56
C ALA A 90 9.70 17.18 -24.65
N ASN A 91 10.23 16.28 -23.83
CA ASN A 91 11.63 15.88 -23.82
C ASN A 91 11.90 14.58 -24.63
N GLY A 92 10.90 14.03 -25.32
CA GLY A 92 11.05 12.79 -26.10
C GLY A 92 11.25 11.53 -25.25
N ILE A 93 10.85 11.55 -23.99
CA ILE A 93 10.97 10.42 -23.05
C ILE A 93 9.75 9.50 -23.22
N SER A 94 9.99 8.19 -23.36
CA SER A 94 8.92 7.18 -23.43
C SER A 94 8.13 7.13 -22.13
N LEU A 95 6.81 6.91 -22.21
CA LEU A 95 5.98 6.74 -21.01
C LEU A 95 6.27 5.43 -20.26
N ASP A 96 6.94 4.46 -20.89
CA ASP A 96 7.42 3.28 -20.20
C ASP A 96 8.61 3.59 -19.26
N HIS A 97 9.21 4.78 -19.35
CA HIS A 97 10.21 5.27 -18.38
C HIS A 97 9.58 6.08 -17.23
N VAL A 98 8.25 6.27 -17.22
CA VAL A 98 7.54 7.00 -16.17
C VAL A 98 6.87 6.00 -15.24
N THR A 99 7.41 5.82 -14.03
CA THR A 99 6.86 4.91 -13.03
C THR A 99 6.19 5.67 -11.90
N LEU A 100 4.92 5.33 -11.62
CA LEU A 100 4.19 5.85 -10.47
C LEU A 100 4.51 4.99 -9.23
N VAL A 101 4.75 5.61 -8.08
CA VAL A 101 5.03 4.90 -6.82
C VAL A 101 4.24 5.46 -5.65
N GLY A 102 3.79 4.60 -4.74
CA GLY A 102 2.94 5.03 -3.63
C GLY A 102 2.76 3.98 -2.54
N HIS A 103 2.50 4.46 -1.32
CA HIS A 103 2.20 3.64 -0.14
C HIS A 103 0.82 3.97 0.41
N SER A 104 0.13 2.99 1.00
CA SER A 104 -1.18 3.20 1.64
C SER A 104 -2.15 3.91 0.69
N LEU A 105 -2.71 5.05 1.09
CA LEU A 105 -3.58 5.89 0.26
C LEU A 105 -2.91 6.41 -1.02
N GLY A 106 -1.61 6.71 -0.96
CA GLY A 106 -0.84 7.12 -2.14
C GLY A 106 -0.71 5.98 -3.16
N GLY A 107 -0.69 4.73 -2.69
CA GLY A 107 -0.74 3.56 -3.55
C GLY A 107 -2.10 3.38 -4.25
N ALA A 108 -3.21 3.74 -3.59
CA ALA A 108 -4.52 3.76 -4.24
C ALA A 108 -4.56 4.78 -5.40
N LEU A 109 -3.95 5.96 -5.21
CA LEU A 109 -3.78 6.95 -6.29
C LEU A 109 -2.91 6.41 -7.43
N VAL A 110 -1.85 5.63 -7.13
CA VAL A 110 -1.05 4.95 -8.15
C VAL A 110 -1.91 4.00 -8.97
N GLU A 111 -2.73 3.15 -8.35
CA GLU A 111 -3.61 2.23 -9.07
C GLU A 111 -4.57 2.99 -10.00
N ILE A 112 -5.19 4.08 -9.51
CA ILE A 112 -6.13 4.92 -10.27
C ILE A 112 -5.43 5.58 -11.46
N GLU A 113 -4.33 6.29 -11.24
CA GLU A 113 -3.66 7.05 -12.30
C GLU A 113 -2.88 6.15 -13.26
N SER A 114 -2.31 5.05 -12.80
CA SER A 114 -1.67 4.04 -13.65
C SER A 114 -2.68 3.42 -14.60
N SER A 115 -3.86 3.02 -14.09
CA SER A 115 -4.94 2.48 -14.92
C SER A 115 -5.41 3.49 -15.95
N LYS A 116 -5.57 4.75 -15.54
CA LYS A 116 -6.04 5.84 -16.40
C LYS A 116 -5.06 6.22 -17.51
N PHE A 117 -3.79 6.39 -17.17
CA PHE A 117 -2.76 6.87 -18.10
C PHE A 117 -1.95 5.75 -18.76
N ASN A 118 -2.23 4.49 -18.41
CA ASN A 118 -1.48 3.32 -18.87
C ASN A 118 0.02 3.44 -18.56
N LEU A 119 0.35 3.88 -17.33
CA LEU A 119 1.73 4.02 -16.86
C LEU A 119 2.15 2.81 -16.00
N PRO A 120 3.42 2.39 -16.00
CA PRO A 120 3.94 1.50 -14.97
C PRO A 120 3.68 2.04 -13.55
N GLY A 121 3.33 1.15 -12.62
CA GLY A 121 3.06 1.48 -11.23
C GLY A 121 3.65 0.46 -10.25
N ILE A 122 4.16 0.94 -9.12
CA ILE A 122 4.62 0.08 -8.02
C ILE A 122 4.03 0.62 -6.71
N THR A 123 3.31 -0.25 -5.99
CA THR A 123 2.74 0.13 -4.70
C THR A 123 3.30 -0.71 -3.57
N PHE A 124 3.25 -0.15 -2.37
CA PHE A 124 3.68 -0.80 -1.13
C PHE A 124 2.54 -0.70 -0.12
N ASN A 125 1.98 -1.82 0.30
CA ASN A 125 0.81 -1.87 1.19
C ASN A 125 -0.27 -0.83 0.80
N SER A 126 -0.60 -0.74 -0.49
CA SER A 126 -1.65 0.17 -0.92
C SER A 126 -2.99 -0.24 -0.33
N TYR A 127 -3.90 0.71 -0.21
CA TYR A 127 -5.31 0.36 -0.17
C TYR A 127 -5.75 0.09 -1.62
N GLY A 128 -6.29 -1.10 -1.90
CA GLY A 128 -6.72 -1.46 -3.24
C GLY A 128 -7.82 -0.53 -3.78
N ALA A 129 -7.72 -0.10 -5.03
CA ALA A 129 -8.60 0.92 -5.59
C ALA A 129 -9.84 0.39 -6.34
N VAL A 130 -9.94 -0.93 -6.55
CA VAL A 130 -11.01 -1.55 -7.37
C VAL A 130 -12.40 -1.30 -6.78
N ASP A 131 -12.55 -1.47 -5.46
CA ASP A 131 -13.85 -1.37 -4.78
C ASP A 131 -14.28 0.08 -4.48
N LEU A 132 -13.43 1.06 -4.79
CA LEU A 132 -13.65 2.47 -4.44
C LEU A 132 -14.56 3.21 -5.44
N GLY A 133 -15.05 2.53 -6.48
CA GLY A 133 -16.01 3.09 -7.43
C GLY A 133 -15.40 3.99 -8.51
N TYR A 134 -14.08 3.92 -8.71
CA TYR A 134 -13.38 4.62 -9.80
C TYR A 134 -13.41 3.82 -11.13
N GLY A 135 -13.99 2.61 -11.15
CA GLY A 135 -14.17 1.80 -12.35
C GLY A 135 -12.92 1.06 -12.82
N LEU A 136 -11.97 0.78 -11.91
CA LEU A 136 -10.78 0.00 -12.23
C LEU A 136 -11.14 -1.49 -12.32
N PRO A 137 -10.60 -2.23 -13.29
CA PRO A 137 -10.67 -3.67 -13.30
C PRO A 137 -9.71 -4.27 -12.27
N GLU A 138 -10.06 -5.41 -11.69
CA GLU A 138 -9.09 -6.24 -10.95
C GLU A 138 -8.05 -6.84 -11.91
N GLY A 139 -6.82 -7.03 -11.42
CA GLY A 139 -5.73 -7.60 -12.19
C GLY A 139 -5.11 -6.63 -13.20
N GLY A 140 -4.38 -7.17 -14.18
CA GLY A 140 -3.51 -6.40 -15.07
C GLY A 140 -2.03 -6.56 -14.70
N ASP A 141 -1.14 -6.04 -15.53
CA ASP A 141 0.32 -6.23 -15.42
C ASP A 141 1.11 -4.92 -15.34
N ARG A 142 0.44 -3.77 -15.43
CA ARG A 142 1.09 -2.46 -15.35
C ARG A 142 1.38 -2.00 -13.93
N VAL A 143 0.64 -2.51 -12.94
CA VAL A 143 0.88 -2.22 -11.52
C VAL A 143 1.37 -3.48 -10.82
N THR A 144 2.43 -3.36 -10.01
CA THR A 144 2.86 -4.39 -9.06
C THR A 144 2.61 -3.87 -7.64
N ASN A 145 1.77 -4.58 -6.89
CA ASN A 145 1.40 -4.25 -5.51
C ASN A 145 2.13 -5.17 -4.54
N TYR A 146 3.16 -4.65 -3.87
CA TYR A 146 3.84 -5.37 -2.80
C TYR A 146 3.05 -5.22 -1.50
N VAL A 147 2.59 -6.32 -0.93
CA VAL A 147 1.79 -6.32 0.30
C VAL A 147 2.39 -7.25 1.34
N MET A 148 2.45 -6.80 2.59
CA MET A 148 2.73 -7.69 3.72
C MET A 148 1.50 -8.55 4.01
N ALA A 149 1.70 -9.84 4.27
CA ALA A 149 0.61 -10.80 4.40
C ALA A 149 -0.35 -10.47 5.54
N GLY A 150 0.17 -9.96 6.66
CA GLY A 150 -0.59 -9.56 7.84
C GLY A 150 -1.16 -8.14 7.81
N ASP A 151 -0.90 -7.35 6.76
CA ASP A 151 -1.39 -5.96 6.67
C ASP A 151 -2.91 -5.91 6.42
N PRO A 152 -3.71 -5.42 7.38
CA PRO A 152 -5.15 -5.36 7.23
C PRO A 152 -5.60 -4.29 6.22
N VAL A 153 -4.79 -3.25 5.95
CA VAL A 153 -5.19 -2.16 5.06
C VAL A 153 -5.18 -2.61 3.61
N SER A 154 -4.11 -3.28 3.18
CA SER A 154 -4.06 -3.88 1.84
C SER A 154 -4.92 -5.14 1.68
N ALA A 155 -5.40 -5.73 2.78
CA ALA A 155 -6.38 -6.81 2.71
C ALA A 155 -7.83 -6.28 2.61
N ALA A 156 -8.07 -5.02 2.95
CA ALA A 156 -9.41 -4.45 3.05
C ALA A 156 -10.05 -4.10 1.70
N SER A 157 -9.40 -4.30 0.56
CA SER A 157 -9.90 -3.94 -0.78
C SER A 157 -9.21 -4.72 -1.89
N HIS A 158 -9.89 -4.91 -3.02
CA HIS A 158 -9.29 -5.49 -4.22
C HIS A 158 -8.37 -4.49 -4.94
N HIS A 159 -7.31 -5.03 -5.55
CA HIS A 159 -6.26 -4.24 -6.19
C HIS A 159 -6.33 -4.31 -7.72
N HIS A 160 -5.98 -3.19 -8.35
CA HIS A 160 -5.62 -3.18 -9.76
C HIS A 160 -4.15 -3.58 -9.94
N GLY A 161 -3.86 -4.47 -10.89
CA GLY A 161 -2.52 -5.00 -11.17
C GLY A 161 -2.20 -6.34 -10.49
N GLN A 162 -0.93 -6.73 -10.53
CA GLN A 162 -0.43 -7.95 -9.91
C GLN A 162 -0.14 -7.72 -8.43
N MET A 163 -0.56 -8.65 -7.58
CA MET A 163 -0.23 -8.61 -6.15
C MET A 163 0.97 -9.54 -5.87
N VAL A 164 1.97 -9.01 -5.15
CA VAL A 164 3.10 -9.75 -4.61
C VAL A 164 2.96 -9.76 -3.09
N ALA A 165 2.34 -10.80 -2.56
CA ALA A 165 2.19 -10.99 -1.13
C ALA A 165 3.47 -11.56 -0.50
N LEU A 166 3.92 -10.94 0.59
CA LEU A 166 5.15 -11.24 1.30
C LEU A 166 4.81 -11.56 2.76
N ALA A 167 5.17 -12.76 3.23
CA ALA A 167 4.87 -13.19 4.60
C ALA A 167 6.13 -13.27 5.45
N SER A 168 6.19 -12.51 6.54
CA SER A 168 7.24 -12.66 7.56
C SER A 168 7.06 -13.96 8.34
N ASP A 169 8.10 -14.42 9.05
CA ASP A 169 7.96 -15.57 9.98
C ASP A 169 6.93 -15.27 11.08
N GLN A 170 6.84 -14.00 11.50
CA GLN A 170 5.87 -13.55 12.50
C GLN A 170 4.43 -13.63 11.98
N ASP A 171 4.21 -13.39 10.68
CA ASP A 171 2.90 -13.49 10.04
C ASP A 171 2.43 -14.94 10.06
N VAL A 172 3.33 -15.88 9.74
CA VAL A 172 3.05 -17.32 9.79
C VAL A 172 2.69 -17.77 11.21
N GLU A 173 3.43 -17.31 12.22
CA GLU A 173 3.13 -17.63 13.61
C GLU A 173 1.82 -17.00 14.11
N ARG A 174 1.46 -15.81 13.63
CA ARG A 174 0.14 -15.22 13.92
C ARG A 174 -0.99 -16.00 13.28
N LEU A 175 -0.83 -16.46 12.03
CA LEU A 175 -1.82 -17.33 11.38
C LEU A 175 -2.02 -18.63 12.15
N ARG A 176 -0.94 -19.22 12.69
CA ARG A 176 -0.99 -20.40 13.55
C ARG A 176 -1.75 -20.11 14.85
N GLY A 177 -1.38 -19.04 15.56
CA GLY A 177 -2.05 -18.62 16.80
C GLY A 177 -3.52 -18.25 16.61
N ALA A 178 -3.87 -17.74 15.43
CA ALA A 178 -5.20 -17.37 15.01
C ALA A 178 -6.00 -18.51 14.36
N ARG A 179 -5.44 -19.72 14.30
CA ARG A 179 -6.08 -20.95 13.76
C ARG A 179 -6.37 -20.91 12.26
N TYR A 180 -5.69 -20.07 11.48
CA TYR A 180 -5.68 -20.17 10.02
C TYR A 180 -4.74 -21.26 9.52
N LEU A 181 -3.71 -21.57 10.31
CA LEU A 181 -2.70 -22.58 10.00
C LEU A 181 -2.65 -23.63 11.12
N ASP A 182 -2.60 -24.91 10.75
CA ASP A 182 -2.49 -26.05 11.68
C ASP A 182 -3.57 -26.06 12.79
N ALA A 183 -4.79 -25.67 12.43
CA ALA A 183 -5.93 -25.61 13.35
C ALA A 183 -6.30 -27.00 13.91
N PRO A 184 -6.55 -27.13 15.23
CA PRO A 184 -7.10 -28.36 15.81
C PRO A 184 -8.48 -28.69 15.23
N ALA A 185 -8.82 -29.99 15.19
CA ALA A 185 -10.15 -30.47 14.78
C ALA A 185 -11.21 -30.29 15.90
N ASP A 186 -11.18 -29.15 16.61
CA ASP A 186 -12.06 -28.83 17.74
C ASP A 186 -13.29 -27.98 17.33
N GLY A 187 -13.35 -27.55 16.06
CA GLY A 187 -14.49 -26.82 15.49
C GLY A 187 -14.50 -25.32 15.81
N ILE A 188 -13.46 -24.78 16.46
CA ILE A 188 -13.34 -23.34 16.72
C ILE A 188 -12.84 -22.64 15.46
N ALA A 189 -13.60 -21.65 14.98
CA ALA A 189 -13.27 -20.86 13.81
C ALA A 189 -11.99 -20.03 13.99
N PRO A 190 -11.27 -19.71 12.89
CA PRO A 190 -10.14 -18.79 12.93
C PRO A 190 -10.57 -17.38 13.34
N ASN A 191 -9.59 -16.58 13.81
CA ASN A 191 -9.84 -15.23 14.30
C ASN A 191 -8.95 -14.20 13.57
N PRO A 192 -9.50 -13.42 12.62
CA PRO A 192 -8.72 -12.42 11.87
C PRO A 192 -8.09 -11.33 12.76
N LEU A 193 -8.72 -10.99 13.90
CA LEU A 193 -8.18 -10.00 14.84
C LEU A 193 -6.85 -10.46 15.47
N LEU A 194 -6.67 -11.76 15.67
CA LEU A 194 -5.42 -12.32 16.20
C LEU A 194 -4.36 -12.50 15.12
N ALA A 195 -4.78 -12.70 13.86
CA ALA A 195 -3.87 -12.89 12.73
C ALA A 195 -3.28 -11.55 12.22
N MET A 196 -4.09 -10.49 12.22
CA MET A 196 -3.69 -9.20 11.64
C MET A 196 -2.52 -8.54 12.36
N SER A 197 -1.81 -7.66 11.64
CA SER A 197 -0.71 -6.87 12.15
C SER A 197 -0.79 -5.44 11.64
N LEU A 198 -1.21 -4.50 12.51
CA LEU A 198 -1.22 -3.08 12.14
C LEU A 198 0.18 -2.54 11.82
N GLY A 199 1.23 -3.14 12.41
CA GLY A 199 2.62 -2.80 12.10
C GLY A 199 3.04 -3.22 10.69
N ASP A 200 2.38 -4.21 10.10
CA ASP A 200 2.67 -4.69 8.75
C ASP A 200 2.31 -3.66 7.70
N HIS A 201 1.41 -2.73 7.99
CA HIS A 201 1.07 -1.63 7.11
C HIS A 201 2.24 -0.66 6.87
N SER A 202 3.23 -0.60 7.78
CA SER A 202 4.30 0.39 7.73
C SER A 202 5.18 0.29 6.47
N ILE A 203 5.48 1.44 5.85
CA ILE A 203 6.44 1.54 4.73
C ILE A 203 7.85 1.06 5.10
N THR A 204 8.18 1.01 6.40
CA THR A 204 9.49 0.56 6.89
C THR A 204 9.81 -0.89 6.51
N TRP A 205 8.80 -1.70 6.18
CA TRP A 205 9.02 -3.04 5.64
C TRP A 205 9.73 -3.02 4.29
N PHE A 206 9.60 -1.96 3.50
CA PHE A 206 10.11 -1.92 2.12
C PHE A 206 11.37 -1.07 1.97
N ILE A 207 11.81 -0.39 3.02
CA ILE A 207 12.95 0.54 2.98
C ILE A 207 14.05 0.17 3.98
N GLY A 208 15.26 0.69 3.72
CA GLY A 208 16.38 0.58 4.64
C GLY A 208 17.05 -0.80 4.69
N PRO A 209 17.95 -1.03 5.66
CA PRO A 209 18.79 -2.22 5.72
C PRO A 209 18.01 -3.51 6.02
N ASN A 210 16.80 -3.41 6.55
CA ASN A 210 15.97 -4.56 6.88
C ASN A 210 14.78 -4.74 5.91
N SER A 211 14.81 -4.05 4.76
CA SER A 211 13.75 -4.16 3.76
C SER A 211 13.48 -5.61 3.37
N VAL A 212 12.20 -5.98 3.32
CA VAL A 212 11.70 -7.25 2.80
C VAL A 212 12.00 -7.40 1.31
N LEU A 213 12.25 -6.31 0.58
CA LEU A 213 12.56 -6.34 -0.85
C LEU A 213 14.02 -6.71 -1.16
N LYS A 214 14.87 -6.85 -0.14
CA LYS A 214 16.21 -7.40 -0.34
C LYS A 214 16.10 -8.84 -0.86
N PRO A 215 16.95 -9.27 -1.81
CA PRO A 215 16.79 -10.57 -2.47
C PRO A 215 16.62 -11.75 -1.52
N GLU A 216 17.43 -11.82 -0.45
CA GLU A 216 17.38 -12.87 0.55
C GLU A 216 16.09 -12.84 1.38
N ASN A 217 15.67 -11.65 1.81
CA ASN A 217 14.47 -11.44 2.62
C ASN A 217 13.22 -11.71 1.80
N MET A 218 13.19 -11.21 0.56
CA MET A 218 12.08 -11.38 -0.36
C MET A 218 11.90 -12.85 -0.71
N ALA A 219 12.99 -13.56 -0.99
CA ALA A 219 12.94 -14.99 -1.27
C ALA A 219 12.41 -15.79 -0.07
N GLN A 220 12.78 -15.41 1.16
CA GLN A 220 12.20 -16.03 2.36
C GLN A 220 10.71 -15.69 2.50
N ALA A 221 10.33 -14.42 2.36
CA ALA A 221 8.95 -13.99 2.52
C ALA A 221 8.00 -14.59 1.47
N MET A 222 8.47 -14.74 0.22
CA MET A 222 7.76 -15.45 -0.83
C MET A 222 7.65 -16.96 -0.57
N ARG A 223 8.68 -17.59 0.02
CA ARG A 223 8.59 -19.00 0.45
C ARG A 223 7.55 -19.18 1.55
N ASN A 224 7.56 -18.31 2.56
CA ASN A 224 6.58 -18.32 3.65
C ASN A 224 5.16 -18.15 3.09
N TYR A 225 4.97 -17.19 2.18
CA TYR A 225 3.69 -16.99 1.49
C TYR A 225 3.29 -18.26 0.73
N ALA A 226 4.16 -18.80 -0.12
CA ALA A 226 3.84 -19.97 -0.94
C ALA A 226 3.47 -21.21 -0.10
N GLN A 227 4.14 -21.43 1.03
CA GLN A 227 3.87 -22.55 1.94
C GLN A 227 2.57 -22.35 2.74
N SER A 228 2.16 -21.11 2.99
CA SER A 228 0.99 -20.75 3.80
C SER A 228 -0.14 -20.15 2.98
N LYS A 229 -0.09 -20.23 1.65
CA LYS A 229 -0.96 -19.48 0.74
C LYS A 229 -2.46 -19.65 1.04
N PRO A 230 -2.99 -20.88 1.20
CA PRO A 230 -4.41 -21.03 1.53
C PRO A 230 -4.82 -20.35 2.84
N ALA A 231 -3.95 -20.37 3.85
CA ALA A 231 -4.19 -19.73 5.15
C ALA A 231 -4.15 -18.20 5.04
N ILE A 232 -3.18 -17.66 4.29
CA ILE A 232 -3.04 -16.21 4.06
C ILE A 232 -4.21 -15.69 3.23
N ASP A 233 -4.58 -16.38 2.16
CA ASP A 233 -5.70 -15.96 1.31
C ASP A 233 -7.02 -16.00 2.10
N HIS A 234 -7.23 -17.03 2.93
CA HIS A 234 -8.39 -17.12 3.82
C HIS A 234 -8.41 -15.97 4.84
N PHE A 235 -7.30 -15.72 5.52
CA PHE A 235 -7.19 -14.59 6.45
C PHE A 235 -7.48 -13.25 5.77
N ARG A 236 -6.90 -13.00 4.59
CA ARG A 236 -7.13 -11.74 3.86
C ARG A 236 -8.57 -11.62 3.39
N GLY A 237 -9.21 -12.73 3.01
CA GLY A 237 -10.65 -12.79 2.75
C GLY A 237 -11.49 -12.44 3.97
N ASP A 238 -11.19 -13.01 5.13
CA ASP A 238 -11.89 -12.71 6.39
C ASP A 238 -11.71 -11.24 6.81
N VAL A 239 -10.52 -10.66 6.58
CA VAL A 239 -10.29 -9.21 6.77
C VAL A 239 -11.15 -8.40 5.81
N TYR A 240 -11.16 -8.74 4.52
CA TYR A 240 -12.00 -8.08 3.53
C TYR A 240 -13.47 -8.11 3.95
N ASP A 241 -14.01 -9.30 4.26
CA ASP A 241 -15.43 -9.49 4.59
C ASP A 241 -15.83 -8.83 5.92
N SER A 242 -14.93 -8.84 6.91
CA SER A 242 -15.22 -8.39 8.29
C SER A 242 -14.60 -7.04 8.66
N ARG A 243 -14.05 -6.28 7.71
CA ARG A 243 -13.27 -5.05 7.96
C ARG A 243 -13.95 -4.03 8.88
N ALA A 244 -15.27 -3.83 8.73
CA ALA A 244 -16.02 -2.90 9.56
C ALA A 244 -16.12 -3.36 11.03
N GLU A 245 -16.37 -4.65 11.25
CA GLU A 245 -16.43 -5.25 12.59
C GLU A 245 -15.06 -5.29 13.26
N LEU A 246 -14.02 -5.59 12.48
CA LEU A 246 -12.64 -5.63 12.96
C LEU A 246 -12.14 -4.25 13.40
N ALA A 247 -12.47 -3.19 12.65
CA ALA A 247 -12.17 -1.82 13.04
C ALA A 247 -12.83 -1.44 14.37
N LEU A 248 -14.10 -1.82 14.58
CA LEU A 248 -14.80 -1.59 15.84
C LEU A 248 -14.16 -2.36 17.01
N ALA A 249 -13.82 -3.64 16.81
CA ALA A 249 -13.21 -4.48 17.83
C ALA A 249 -11.83 -3.94 18.29
N LEU A 250 -11.03 -3.42 17.36
CA LEU A 250 -9.75 -2.77 17.64
C LEU A 250 -9.91 -1.52 18.52
N ASN A 251 -10.98 -0.74 18.31
CA ASN A 251 -11.25 0.45 19.14
C ASN A 251 -11.65 0.07 20.57
N ILE A 252 -12.46 -0.97 20.76
CA ILE A 252 -12.91 -1.41 22.08
C ILE A 252 -11.76 -1.97 22.93
N THR A 253 -10.88 -2.77 22.31
CA THR A 253 -9.77 -3.42 23.04
C THR A 253 -8.79 -2.39 23.60
N GLU A 254 -8.60 -1.25 22.94
CA GLU A 254 -7.75 -0.17 23.44
C GLU A 254 -8.39 0.59 24.60
N HIS A 255 -9.69 0.88 24.55
CA HIS A 255 -10.40 1.50 25.68
C HIS A 255 -10.23 0.69 26.97
N LEU A 256 -10.30 -0.64 26.89
CA LEU A 256 -10.08 -1.52 28.04
C LEU A 256 -8.63 -1.47 28.54
N ASN A 257 -7.65 -1.33 27.64
CA ASN A 257 -6.24 -1.21 28.03
C ASN A 257 -5.90 0.14 28.65
N LEU A 258 -6.56 1.23 28.23
CA LEU A 258 -6.37 2.58 28.78
C LEU A 258 -7.04 2.78 30.15
N GLU A 259 -8.13 2.07 30.45
CA GLU A 259 -8.78 2.08 31.77
C GLU A 259 -8.06 1.21 32.82
N SER A 260 -7.10 0.38 32.38
CA SER A 260 -6.37 -0.57 33.22
C SER A 260 -4.99 -0.05 33.70
N THR A 261 -4.65 1.21 33.40
CA THR A 261 -3.40 1.89 33.80
C THR A 261 -3.68 3.10 34.68
#